data_AF-A0A7G1KLI0-F1
#
_entry.id   AF-A0A7G1KLI0-F1
#
_cell.length_a   1.000
_cell.length_b   1.000
_cell.length_c   1.000
_cell.angle_alpha   90.00
_cell.angle_beta   90.00
_cell.angle_gamma   90.00
#
_symmetry.space_group_name_H-M   'P 1'
#
loop_
_entity.id
_entity.type
_entity.pdbx_description
1 polymer ?
#
loop_
_entity_poly.entity_id
_entity_poly.type
_entity_poly.pdbx_seq_one_letter_code
_entity_poly.pdbx_strand_id
1 'polypeptide(L)'
;MQQIADRADVGVGSFYNHFASKAELFEAAIAETLDRYGELFDQASAGIEDPAEIFANGIRMTMHLTKTHAQLTGTLLTIGFRLMSPDQGLAPRALRDLRRAGDAGRLTISDYPAALACTAGSLLGCLQLLVTDPSTDIDSLADTLAVNLLRMFGLSLDDARAVATKPLRMSSLPARTPTPSSH
;
A
#
# COMPACT_ATOMS: atom_id res chain seq x y z
N MET A 1 -23.47 -11.03 -40.61
CA MET A 1 -23.88 -9.63 -40.70
C MET A 1 -25.27 -9.51 -40.11
N GLN A 2 -25.42 -8.65 -39.10
CA GLN A 2 -26.66 -8.21 -38.45
C GLN A 2 -27.40 -9.17 -37.51
N GLN A 3 -27.06 -9.12 -36.22
CA GLN A 3 -27.99 -8.65 -35.17
C GLN A 3 -27.14 -8.11 -34.01
N ILE A 4 -26.79 -6.83 -34.17
CA ILE A 4 -26.07 -5.95 -33.24
C ILE A 4 -27.10 -4.93 -32.75
N ALA A 5 -26.93 -4.52 -31.49
CA ALA A 5 -27.57 -3.39 -30.82
C ALA A 5 -29.06 -3.53 -30.53
N ASP A 6 -29.39 -3.76 -29.25
CA ASP A 6 -30.22 -2.79 -28.53
C ASP A 6 -30.28 -3.10 -27.03
N ARG A 7 -30.27 -2.00 -26.25
CA ARG A 7 -30.48 -1.89 -24.78
C ARG A 7 -29.26 -1.89 -23.86
N ALA A 8 -28.21 -1.17 -24.26
CA ALA A 8 -27.41 -0.44 -23.29
C ALA A 8 -27.32 1.03 -23.74
N ASP A 9 -28.44 1.75 -23.65
CA ASP A 9 -28.53 3.20 -23.88
C ASP A 9 -28.06 4.01 -22.65
N VAL A 10 -27.04 3.47 -21.97
CA VAL A 10 -26.12 4.23 -21.13
C VAL A 10 -24.74 3.84 -21.61
N GLY A 11 -24.26 4.62 -22.57
CA GLY A 11 -23.12 4.27 -23.39
C GLY A 11 -21.88 3.96 -22.57
N VAL A 12 -21.21 2.87 -22.95
CA VAL A 12 -19.77 2.68 -22.79
C VAL A 12 -19.00 3.96 -23.18
N GLY A 13 -19.55 4.77 -24.09
CA GLY A 13 -19.03 6.10 -24.46
C GLY A 13 -19.09 7.18 -23.36
N SER A 14 -19.97 7.10 -22.36
CA SER A 14 -20.03 8.07 -21.27
C SER A 14 -18.92 7.84 -20.22
N PHE A 15 -18.46 6.59 -20.07
CA PHE A 15 -17.29 6.25 -19.24
C PHE A 15 -15.98 6.75 -19.88
N TYR A 16 -15.86 6.69 -21.20
CA TYR A 16 -14.71 7.22 -21.94
C TYR A 16 -14.72 8.74 -22.09
N ASN A 17 -15.84 9.42 -21.83
CA ASN A 17 -15.96 10.88 -21.98
C ASN A 17 -15.42 11.69 -20.80
N HIS A 18 -15.03 11.03 -19.70
CA HIS A 18 -14.51 11.71 -18.49
C HIS A 18 -12.98 11.76 -18.42
N PHE A 19 -12.27 11.03 -19.30
CA PHE A 19 -10.81 10.95 -19.28
C PHE A 19 -10.25 11.29 -20.66
N ALA A 20 -9.25 12.15 -20.72
CA ALA A 20 -8.60 12.58 -21.96
C ALA A 20 -7.75 11.46 -22.59
N SER A 21 -7.39 10.40 -21.85
CA SER A 21 -6.66 9.25 -22.40
C SER A 21 -6.80 7.93 -21.63
N LYS A 22 -6.42 6.81 -22.25
CA LYS A 22 -6.30 5.50 -21.58
C LYS A 22 -5.26 5.50 -20.44
N ALA A 23 -4.22 6.33 -20.56
CA ALA A 23 -3.20 6.47 -19.51
C ALA A 23 -3.81 7.12 -18.26
N GLU A 24 -4.61 8.17 -18.46
CA GLU A 24 -5.32 8.86 -17.38
C GLU A 24 -6.34 7.96 -16.68
N LEU A 25 -7.09 7.14 -17.44
CA LEU A 25 -7.97 6.13 -16.88
C LEU A 25 -7.21 5.10 -16.02
N PHE A 26 -6.03 4.67 -16.48
CA PHE A 26 -5.19 3.73 -15.74
C PHE A 26 -4.64 4.34 -14.45
N GLU A 27 -4.18 5.59 -14.49
CA GLU A 27 -3.74 6.35 -13.32
C GLU A 27 -4.87 6.54 -12.30
N ALA A 28 -6.07 6.90 -12.75
CA ALA A 28 -7.24 7.04 -11.88
C ALA A 28 -7.61 5.72 -11.18
N ALA A 29 -7.61 4.59 -11.90
CA ALA A 29 -7.89 3.27 -11.33
C ALA A 29 -6.83 2.82 -10.30
N ILE A 30 -5.57 3.18 -10.54
CA ILE A 30 -4.48 2.97 -9.58
C ILE A 30 -4.71 3.79 -8.30
N ALA A 31 -5.03 5.08 -8.45
CA ALA A 31 -5.26 5.97 -7.32
C ALA A 31 -6.41 5.46 -6.44
N GLU A 32 -7.53 5.06 -7.05
CA GLU A 32 -8.67 4.46 -6.34
C GLU A 32 -8.27 3.17 -5.59
N THR A 33 -7.48 2.31 -6.24
CA THR A 33 -6.99 1.06 -5.62
C THR A 33 -6.13 1.35 -4.39
N LEU A 34 -5.26 2.36 -4.47
CA LEU A 34 -4.42 2.75 -3.34
C LEU A 34 -5.21 3.43 -2.22
N ASP A 35 -6.21 4.23 -2.55
CA ASP A 35 -7.06 4.83 -1.52
C ASP A 35 -7.83 3.77 -0.75
N ARG A 36 -8.38 2.77 -1.45
CA ARG A 36 -9.01 1.62 -0.80
C ARG A 36 -8.03 0.83 0.06
N TYR A 37 -6.78 0.66 -0.40
CA TYR A 37 -5.75 0.04 0.43
C TYR A 37 -5.45 0.88 1.69
N GLY A 38 -5.38 2.20 1.55
CA GLY A 38 -5.20 3.12 2.66
C GLY A 38 -6.32 3.04 3.69
N GLU A 39 -7.58 2.91 3.27
CA GLU A 39 -8.72 2.70 4.17
C GLU A 39 -8.63 1.39 4.95
N LEU A 40 -8.20 0.31 4.30
CA LEU A 40 -7.99 -0.98 4.96
C LEU A 40 -6.86 -0.93 5.98
N PHE A 41 -5.81 -0.20 5.64
CA PHE A 41 -4.72 0.07 6.56
C PHE A 41 -5.20 0.86 7.78
N ASP A 42 -5.93 1.96 7.57
CA ASP A 42 -6.49 2.77 8.66
C ASP A 42 -7.39 1.93 9.59
N GLN A 43 -8.20 1.02 9.03
CA GLN A 43 -9.01 0.07 9.81
C GLN A 43 -8.16 -0.96 10.57
N ALA A 44 -7.15 -1.53 9.92
CA ALA A 44 -6.27 -2.53 10.53
C ALA A 44 -5.41 -1.94 11.67
N SER A 45 -5.08 -0.65 11.56
CA SER A 45 -4.32 0.09 12.56
C SER A 45 -5.20 0.75 13.63
N ALA A 46 -6.53 0.64 13.53
CA ALA A 46 -7.44 1.17 14.54
C ALA A 46 -7.18 0.52 15.91
N GLY A 47 -7.01 1.35 16.94
CA GLY A 47 -6.73 0.89 18.31
C GLY A 47 -5.27 0.52 18.58
N ILE A 48 -4.37 0.63 17.59
CA ILE A 48 -2.93 0.53 17.85
C ILE A 48 -2.45 1.88 18.40
N GLU A 49 -1.85 1.86 19.59
CA GLU A 49 -1.38 3.08 20.27
C GLU A 49 0.07 3.42 19.92
N ASP A 50 0.95 2.42 19.81
CA ASP A 50 2.37 2.62 19.50
C ASP A 50 2.54 3.01 18.01
N PRO A 51 2.99 4.22 17.68
CA PRO A 51 3.14 4.64 16.29
C PRO A 51 4.25 3.87 15.55
N ALA A 52 5.23 3.28 16.24
CA ALA A 52 6.17 2.36 15.62
C ALA A 52 5.49 1.04 15.20
N GLU A 53 4.50 0.58 15.97
CA GLU A 53 3.71 -0.61 15.62
C GLU A 53 2.80 -0.33 14.42
N ILE A 54 2.17 0.84 14.36
CA ILE A 54 1.39 1.26 13.17
C ILE A 54 2.27 1.21 11.92
N PHE A 55 3.45 1.81 11.97
CA PHE A 55 4.41 1.81 10.88
C PHE A 55 4.82 0.38 10.48
N ALA A 56 5.24 -0.44 11.45
CA ALA A 56 5.65 -1.82 11.20
C ALA A 56 4.52 -2.68 10.62
N ASN A 57 3.30 -2.52 11.14
CA ASN A 57 2.12 -3.22 10.64
C ASN A 57 1.85 -2.84 9.17
N GLY A 58 1.99 -1.55 8.80
CA GLY A 58 1.79 -1.10 7.43
C GLY A 58 2.77 -1.69 6.43
N ILE A 59 4.06 -1.72 6.80
CA ILE A 59 5.10 -2.36 5.97
C ILE A 59 4.78 -3.84 5.75
N ARG A 60 4.48 -4.57 6.83
CA ARG A 60 4.19 -6.00 6.76
C ARG A 60 2.90 -6.28 5.99
N MET A 61 1.84 -5.53 6.24
CA MET A 61 0.60 -5.61 5.46
C MET A 61 0.86 -5.39 3.96
N THR A 62 1.69 -4.41 3.61
CA THR A 62 2.00 -4.10 2.21
C THR A 62 2.76 -5.23 1.55
N MET A 63 3.76 -5.80 2.22
CA MET A 63 4.47 -6.99 1.73
C MET A 63 3.52 -8.16 1.48
N HIS A 64 2.61 -8.43 2.41
CA HIS A 64 1.66 -9.53 2.32
C HIS A 64 0.59 -9.39 1.23
N LEU A 65 0.41 -8.20 0.63
CA LEU A 65 -0.45 -8.06 -0.55
C LEU A 65 -0.03 -8.99 -1.69
N THR A 66 1.28 -9.27 -1.81
CA THR A 66 1.80 -10.17 -2.84
C THR A 66 1.26 -11.60 -2.75
N LYS A 67 0.94 -12.11 -1.54
CA LYS A 67 0.33 -13.45 -1.36
C LYS A 67 -1.08 -13.53 -1.94
N THR A 68 -1.85 -12.46 -1.81
CA THR A 68 -3.28 -12.45 -2.16
C THR A 68 -3.55 -11.84 -3.53
N HIS A 69 -2.62 -11.02 -4.04
CA HIS A 69 -2.79 -10.24 -5.25
C HIS A 69 -1.48 -10.15 -6.05
N ALA A 70 -0.96 -11.29 -6.54
CA ALA A 70 0.29 -11.34 -7.30
C ALA A 70 0.32 -10.39 -8.52
N GLN A 71 -0.83 -10.12 -9.16
CA GLN A 71 -0.95 -9.12 -10.24
C GLN A 71 -0.74 -7.68 -9.75
N LEU A 72 -1.11 -7.37 -8.51
CA LEU A 72 -0.83 -6.05 -7.90
C LEU A 72 0.66 -5.87 -7.62
N THR A 73 1.43 -6.93 -7.36
CA THR A 73 2.89 -6.84 -7.16
C THR A 73 3.60 -6.26 -8.39
N GLY A 74 3.29 -6.78 -9.59
CA GLY A 74 3.88 -6.28 -10.83
C GLY A 74 3.46 -4.84 -11.13
N THR A 75 2.21 -4.50 -10.80
CA THR A 75 1.73 -3.12 -10.87
C THR A 75 2.53 -2.25 -9.90
N LEU A 76 2.54 -2.54 -8.59
CA LEU A 76 3.29 -1.83 -7.56
C LEU A 76 4.78 -1.65 -7.93
N LEU A 77 5.45 -2.61 -8.55
CA LEU A 77 6.84 -2.43 -9.01
C LEU A 77 6.94 -1.49 -10.23
N THR A 78 5.98 -1.54 -11.15
CA THR A 78 5.94 -0.72 -12.37
C THR A 78 5.62 0.75 -12.08
N ILE A 79 4.79 1.01 -11.07
CA ILE A 79 4.36 2.37 -10.67
C ILE A 79 4.97 2.82 -9.33
N GLY A 80 5.78 1.98 -8.66
CA GLY A 80 6.11 2.10 -7.25
C GLY A 80 6.72 3.40 -6.78
N PHE A 81 7.66 3.96 -7.53
CA PHE A 81 8.21 5.29 -7.21
C PHE A 81 7.19 6.42 -7.45
N ARG A 82 6.30 6.27 -8.43
CA ARG A 82 5.21 7.24 -8.69
C ARG A 82 4.15 7.22 -7.58
N LEU A 83 3.89 6.06 -6.98
CA LEU A 83 2.92 5.89 -5.87
C LEU A 83 3.36 6.51 -4.54
N MET A 84 4.64 6.89 -4.44
CA MET A 84 5.20 7.57 -3.27
C MET A 84 5.58 9.01 -3.59
N SER A 85 4.99 9.57 -4.64
CA SER A 85 4.96 11.01 -4.87
C SER A 85 4.20 11.68 -3.73
N PRO A 86 4.71 12.79 -3.14
CA PRO A 86 4.19 13.35 -1.89
C PRO A 86 2.68 13.63 -1.85
N ASP A 87 2.08 13.93 -3.00
CA ASP A 87 0.69 14.42 -3.09
C ASP A 87 -0.31 13.34 -3.52
N GLN A 88 0.11 12.09 -3.72
CA GLN A 88 -0.75 11.03 -4.29
C GLN A 88 -0.54 9.67 -3.63
N GLY A 89 -1.56 8.80 -3.75
CA GLY A 89 -1.48 7.40 -3.34
C GLY A 89 -1.29 7.21 -1.84
N LEU A 90 -0.27 6.42 -1.46
CA LEU A 90 -0.01 6.07 -0.06
C LEU A 90 0.92 7.04 0.64
N ALA A 91 1.59 7.92 -0.11
CA ALA A 91 2.57 8.86 0.43
C ALA A 91 2.01 9.76 1.53
N PRO A 92 0.80 10.36 1.39
CA PRO A 92 0.22 11.20 2.45
C PRO A 92 -0.03 10.45 3.76
N ARG A 93 -0.54 9.21 3.67
CA ARG A 93 -0.81 8.35 4.84
C ARG A 93 0.50 7.92 5.52
N ALA A 94 1.48 7.48 4.72
CA ALA A 94 2.80 7.12 5.23
C ALA A 94 3.52 8.31 5.88
N LEU A 95 3.46 9.50 5.27
CA LEU A 95 4.02 10.73 5.85
C LEU A 95 3.32 11.13 7.14
N ARG A 96 1.98 11.02 7.22
CA ARG A 96 1.22 11.25 8.45
C ARG A 96 1.71 10.34 9.57
N ASP A 97 1.89 9.06 9.30
CA ASP A 97 2.29 8.08 10.31
C ASP A 97 3.75 8.25 10.75
N LEU A 98 4.66 8.51 9.80
CA LEU A 98 6.05 8.87 10.10
C LEU A 98 6.13 10.14 10.96
N ARG A 99 5.35 11.18 10.62
CA ARG A 99 5.26 12.40 11.43
C ARG A 99 4.77 12.13 12.83
N ARG A 100 3.65 11.42 12.97
CA ARG A 100 3.11 11.02 14.28
C ARG A 100 4.14 10.25 15.12
N ALA A 101 4.89 9.34 14.50
CA ALA A 101 5.90 8.56 15.18
C ALA A 101 7.13 9.40 15.60
N GLY A 102 7.53 10.36 14.77
CA GLY A 102 8.57 11.34 15.10
C GLY A 102 8.16 12.33 16.18
N ASP A 103 6.94 12.89 16.09
CA ASP A 103 6.39 13.85 17.06
C ASP A 103 6.21 13.22 18.44
N ALA A 104 5.88 11.93 18.49
CA ALA A 104 5.83 11.15 19.73
C ALA A 104 7.22 10.80 20.31
N GLY A 105 8.31 11.14 19.60
CA GLY A 105 9.68 10.75 19.95
C GLY A 105 9.94 9.24 19.85
N ARG A 106 8.99 8.49 19.29
CA ARG A 106 9.07 7.02 19.18
C ARG A 106 10.05 6.61 18.09
N LEU A 107 10.07 7.35 16.98
CA LEU A 107 11.05 7.27 15.91
C LEU A 107 11.90 8.55 15.89
N THR A 108 13.16 8.45 15.49
CA THR A 108 14.06 9.59 15.31
C THR A 108 14.16 9.92 13.81
N ILE A 109 13.40 10.92 13.36
CA ILE A 109 13.32 11.33 11.96
C ILE A 109 13.59 12.84 11.86
N SER A 110 14.61 13.21 11.09
CA SER A 110 14.98 14.62 10.84
C SER A 110 14.48 15.16 9.50
N ASP A 111 14.25 14.27 8.53
CA ASP A 111 13.76 14.59 7.18
C ASP A 111 12.70 13.56 6.77
N TYR A 112 11.43 13.98 6.81
CA TYR A 112 10.29 13.10 6.51
C TYR A 112 10.21 12.69 5.03
N PRO A 113 10.39 13.60 4.04
CA PRO A 113 10.54 13.20 2.64
C PRO A 113 11.62 12.14 2.42
N ALA A 114 12.81 12.30 3.01
CA ALA A 114 13.87 11.31 2.90
C ALA A 114 13.52 9.99 3.57
N ALA A 115 12.89 10.02 4.75
CA ALA A 115 12.40 8.83 5.44
C ALA A 115 11.36 8.06 4.61
N LEU A 116 10.43 8.78 3.97
CA LEU A 116 9.45 8.20 3.05
C LEU A 116 10.16 7.54 1.85
N ALA A 117 11.12 8.23 1.23
CA ALA A 117 11.88 7.70 0.09
C ALA A 117 12.73 6.46 0.45
N CYS A 118 13.29 6.41 1.66
CA CYS A 118 14.01 5.22 2.12
C CYS A 118 13.05 4.05 2.35
N THR A 119 11.92 4.31 3.02
CA THR A 119 10.85 3.32 3.23
C THR A 119 10.38 2.74 1.89
N ALA A 120 10.12 3.62 0.94
CA ALA A 120 9.74 3.32 -0.43
C ALA A 120 10.71 2.36 -1.14
N GLY A 121 11.98 2.76 -1.18
CA GLY A 121 13.02 1.99 -1.86
C GLY A 121 13.24 0.62 -1.24
N SER A 122 13.25 0.53 0.09
CA SER A 122 13.42 -0.76 0.79
C SER A 122 12.24 -1.70 0.54
N LEU A 123 11.01 -1.19 0.55
CA LEU A 123 9.81 -1.96 0.23
C LEU A 123 9.86 -2.51 -1.20
N LEU A 124 10.13 -1.64 -2.19
CA LEU A 124 10.21 -2.04 -3.59
C LEU A 124 11.35 -3.05 -3.82
N GLY A 125 12.50 -2.87 -3.17
CA GLY A 125 13.60 -3.83 -3.23
C GLY A 125 13.23 -5.21 -2.70
N CYS A 126 12.50 -5.28 -1.59
CA CYS A 126 12.03 -6.55 -1.03
C CYS A 126 10.93 -7.20 -1.90
N LEU A 127 10.03 -6.40 -2.48
CA LEU A 127 9.05 -6.90 -3.45
C LEU A 127 9.74 -7.47 -4.69
N GLN A 128 10.79 -6.81 -5.19
CA GLN A 128 11.59 -7.33 -6.31
C GLN A 128 12.28 -8.64 -5.95
N LEU A 129 12.77 -8.79 -4.71
CA LEU A 129 13.37 -10.04 -4.25
C LEU A 129 12.38 -11.20 -4.31
N LEU A 130 11.13 -11.00 -3.85
CA LEU A 130 10.07 -12.02 -3.94
C LEU A 130 9.73 -12.42 -5.38
N VAL A 131 9.81 -11.47 -6.32
CA VAL A 131 9.58 -11.74 -7.75
C VAL A 131 10.74 -12.52 -8.35
N THR A 132 11.99 -12.17 -8.00
CA THR A 132 13.19 -12.80 -8.55
C THR A 132 13.44 -14.19 -7.95
N ASP A 133 13.11 -14.39 -6.67
CA ASP A 133 13.26 -15.65 -5.96
C ASP A 133 11.94 -16.06 -5.27
N PRO A 134 11.10 -16.85 -5.96
CA PRO A 134 9.84 -17.34 -5.41
C PRO A 134 9.99 -18.27 -4.19
N SER A 135 11.20 -18.74 -3.88
CA SER A 135 11.46 -19.56 -2.69
C SER A 135 11.66 -18.73 -1.42
N THR A 136 11.77 -17.41 -1.55
CA THR A 136 11.92 -16.49 -0.43
C THR A 136 10.69 -16.54 0.48
N ASP A 137 10.92 -16.79 1.77
CA ASP A 137 9.87 -16.70 2.79
C ASP A 137 9.50 -15.24 3.04
N ILE A 138 8.34 -14.88 2.55
CA ILE A 138 7.75 -13.55 2.69
C ILE A 138 7.47 -13.16 4.15
N ASP A 139 7.10 -14.10 5.02
CA ASP A 139 6.77 -13.75 6.42
C ASP A 139 8.05 -13.27 7.13
N SER A 140 9.13 -14.04 6.99
CA SER A 140 10.46 -13.66 7.47
C SER A 140 11.01 -12.38 6.81
N LEU A 141 10.81 -12.21 5.49
CA LEU A 141 11.27 -11.02 4.78
C LEU A 141 10.51 -9.76 5.23
N ALA A 142 9.20 -9.84 5.41
CA ALA A 142 8.37 -8.73 5.88
C ALA A 142 8.77 -8.29 7.29
N ASP A 143 8.98 -9.23 8.21
CA ASP A 143 9.46 -8.96 9.57
C ASP A 143 10.86 -8.33 9.53
N THR A 144 11.76 -8.87 8.72
CA THR A 144 13.13 -8.35 8.56
C THR A 144 13.13 -6.92 8.01
N LEU A 145 12.31 -6.64 7.00
CA LEU A 145 12.16 -5.30 6.44
C LEU A 145 11.66 -4.32 7.49
N ALA A 146 10.61 -4.68 8.25
CA ALA A 146 10.07 -3.84 9.31
C ALA A 146 11.13 -3.56 10.41
N VAL A 147 11.86 -4.59 10.87
CA VAL A 147 12.96 -4.41 11.84
C VAL A 147 14.02 -3.45 11.32
N ASN A 148 14.44 -3.59 10.07
CA ASN A 148 15.50 -2.76 9.50
C ASN A 148 15.07 -1.29 9.37
N LEU A 149 13.85 -1.03 8.90
CA LEU A 149 13.32 0.33 8.80
C LEU A 149 13.14 0.98 10.17
N LEU A 150 12.61 0.24 11.17
CA LEU A 150 12.49 0.74 12.54
C LEU A 150 13.86 1.12 13.14
N ARG A 151 14.89 0.30 12.89
CA ARG A 151 16.27 0.59 13.32
C ARG A 151 16.86 1.79 12.60
N MET A 152 16.62 1.90 11.30
CA MET A 152 17.02 3.07 10.51
C MET A 152 16.42 4.36 11.08
N PHE A 153 15.22 4.28 11.66
CA PHE A 153 14.54 5.38 12.35
C PHE A 153 14.76 5.39 13.87
N GLY A 154 15.85 4.82 14.36
CA GLY A 154 16.36 5.07 15.71
C GLY A 154 15.92 4.10 16.80
N LEU A 155 15.16 3.03 16.49
CA LEU A 155 14.92 1.98 17.48
C LEU A 155 16.16 1.12 17.72
N SER A 156 16.30 0.64 18.96
CA SER A 156 17.21 -0.47 19.27
C SER A 156 16.80 -1.74 18.50
N LEU A 157 17.72 -2.68 18.31
CA LEU A 157 17.39 -3.95 17.65
C LEU A 157 16.32 -4.73 18.43
N ASP A 158 16.38 -4.71 19.75
CA ASP A 158 15.45 -5.45 20.60
C ASP A 158 14.06 -4.83 20.55
N ASP A 159 13.95 -3.50 20.63
CA ASP A 159 12.66 -2.81 20.48
C ASP A 159 12.09 -2.98 19.07
N ALA A 160 12.94 -2.87 18.04
CA ALA A 160 12.50 -3.04 16.65
C ALA A 160 11.95 -4.46 16.42
N ARG A 161 12.61 -5.49 16.97
CA ARG A 161 12.11 -6.87 16.93
C ARG A 161 10.81 -7.01 17.71
N ALA A 162 10.76 -6.49 18.94
CA ALA A 162 9.57 -6.59 19.78
C ALA A 162 8.33 -5.94 19.14
N VAL A 163 8.52 -4.85 18.38
CA VAL A 163 7.45 -4.20 17.62
C VAL A 163 7.11 -4.98 16.35
N ALA A 164 8.12 -5.31 15.53
CA ALA A 164 7.90 -5.91 14.22
C ALA A 164 7.31 -7.31 14.26
N THR A 165 7.51 -8.08 15.35
CA THR A 165 7.00 -9.45 15.48
C THR A 165 5.67 -9.55 16.21
N LYS A 166 5.04 -8.42 16.59
CA LYS A 166 3.68 -8.42 17.11
C LYS A 166 2.71 -9.08 16.11
N PRO A 167 1.58 -9.65 16.57
CA PRO A 167 0.59 -10.24 15.67
C PRO A 167 0.19 -9.27 14.57
N LEU A 168 0.36 -9.68 13.30
CA LEU A 168 0.01 -8.85 12.15
C LEU A 168 -1.50 -8.57 12.17
N ARG A 169 -1.88 -7.30 12.20
CA ARG A 169 -3.27 -6.88 12.08
C ARG A 169 -3.58 -6.68 10.61
N MET A 170 -4.49 -7.48 10.07
CA MET A 170 -5.01 -7.31 8.71
C MET A 170 -6.52 -7.09 8.77
N SER A 171 -7.00 -6.08 8.04
CA SER A 171 -8.43 -5.96 7.71
C SER A 171 -8.67 -6.66 6.37
N SER A 172 -9.77 -7.41 6.25
CA SER A 172 -10.17 -7.99 4.96
C SER A 172 -10.76 -6.91 4.06
N LEU A 173 -10.45 -6.97 2.76
CA LEU A 173 -11.17 -6.20 1.75
C LEU A 173 -12.67 -6.51 1.90
N PRO A 174 -13.56 -5.51 2.08
CA PRO A 174 -14.98 -5.79 1.97
C PRO A 174 -15.24 -6.35 0.58
N ALA A 175 -15.94 -7.50 0.52
CA ALA A 175 -16.36 -8.12 -0.72
C ALA A 175 -16.99 -7.04 -1.62
N ARG A 176 -16.68 -7.04 -2.92
CA ARG A 176 -17.34 -6.15 -3.87
C ARG A 176 -18.84 -6.26 -3.64
N THR A 177 -19.47 -5.18 -3.17
CA THR A 177 -20.92 -5.08 -3.20
C THR A 177 -21.31 -5.24 -4.66
N PRO A 178 -22.15 -6.24 -5.02
CA PRO A 178 -22.66 -6.32 -6.38
C PRO A 178 -23.36 -4.99 -6.65
N THR A 179 -22.98 -4.33 -7.75
CA THR A 179 -23.70 -3.16 -8.25
C THR A 179 -25.18 -3.51 -8.32
N PRO A 180 -26.08 -2.70 -7.73
CA PRO A 180 -27.50 -3.00 -7.79
C PRO A 180 -27.90 -3.06 -9.26
N SER A 181 -28.41 -4.21 -9.68
CA SER A 181 -29.05 -4.38 -10.97
C SER A 181 -30.18 -3.37 -11.06
N SER A 182 -29.97 -2.26 -11.76
CA SER A 182 -31.03 -1.32 -12.11
C SER A 182 -32.02 -2.06 -13.01
N HIS A 183 -33.22 -2.29 -12.46
CA HIS A 183 -34.40 -2.79 -13.15
C HIS A 183 -34.95 -1.77 -14.15
#